data_AF-A0A1V3QP66-F1
#
_entry.id   AF-A0A1V3QP66-F1
#
_cell.length_a   1.000
_cell.length_b   1.000
_cell.length_c   1.000
_cell.angle_alpha   90.00
_cell.angle_beta   90.00
_cell.angle_gamma   90.00
#
_symmetry.space_group_name_H-M   'P 1'
#
loop_
_entity.id
_entity.type
_entity.pdbx_description
1 polymer ?
#
loop_
_entity_poly.entity_id
_entity_poly.type
_entity_poly.pdbx_seq_one_letter_code
_entity_poly.pdbx_strand_id
1 'polypeptide(L)' 'MFGLDSIWHWVLVLVIVLVFFGTGKLRNAGGDLGAAIRDFKKGMKGWYAPDSVDT' A
#
# COMPACT_ATOMS: atom_id res chain seq x y z
N MET A 1 -28.57 10.88 -8.91
CA MET A 1 -27.69 11.16 -10.07
C MET A 1 -26.30 11.31 -9.52
N PHE A 2 -25.40 10.40 -9.91
CA PHE A 2 -23.99 10.28 -9.53
C PHE A 2 -23.73 10.12 -8.02
N GLY A 3 -23.96 8.88 -7.57
CA GLY A 3 -23.61 8.39 -6.24
C GLY A 3 -22.16 8.65 -5.89
N LEU A 4 -21.95 8.89 -4.60
CA LEU A 4 -20.84 9.62 -4.00
C LEU A 4 -19.44 8.99 -4.17
N ASP A 5 -19.28 7.78 -4.74
CA ASP A 5 -18.08 6.99 -4.45
C ASP A 5 -17.53 6.21 -5.66
N SER A 6 -17.80 6.65 -6.89
CA SER A 6 -17.29 5.92 -8.06
C SER A 6 -15.76 5.87 -8.05
N ILE A 7 -15.21 4.65 -8.02
CA ILE A 7 -13.76 4.32 -8.02
C ILE A 7 -12.98 5.17 -9.04
N TRP A 8 -13.63 5.59 -10.12
CA TRP A 8 -13.08 6.49 -11.13
C TRP A 8 -12.60 7.85 -10.60
N HIS A 9 -13.25 8.43 -9.60
CA HIS A 9 -12.80 9.70 -9.00
C HIS A 9 -11.47 9.51 -8.27
N TRP A 10 -11.33 8.42 -7.51
CA TRP A 10 -10.11 8.11 -6.78
C TRP A 10 -8.93 7.87 -7.73
N VAL A 11 -9.16 7.24 -8.89
CA VAL A 11 -8.14 7.08 -9.93
C VAL A 11 -7.70 8.43 -10.49
N LEU A 12 -8.64 9.33 -10.81
CA LEU A 12 -8.32 10.65 -11.36
C LEU A 12 -7.53 11.50 -10.35
N VAL A 13 -7.91 11.46 -9.07
CA VAL A 13 -7.19 12.14 -7.98
C VAL A 13 -5.77 11.58 -7.84
N LEU A 14 -5.61 10.26 -7.88
CA LEU A 14 -4.30 9.61 -7.75
C LEU A 14 -3.34 10.04 -8.87
N VAL A 15 -3.86 10.16 -10.11
CA VAL A 15 -3.09 10.66 -11.26
C VAL A 15 -2.64 12.10 -11.04
N ILE A 16 -3.53 12.98 -10.58
CA ILE A 16 -3.17 14.39 -10.32
C ILE A 16 -2.11 14.48 -9.22
N VAL A 17 -2.26 13.73 -8.14
CA VAL A 17 -1.28 13.70 -7.04
C VAL A 17 0.08 13.22 -7.55
N LEU A 18 0.12 12.17 -8.37
CA LEU A 18 1.35 11.66 -8.99
C LEU A 18 2.04 12.69 -9.90
N VAL A 19 1.26 13.47 -10.65
CA VAL A 19 1.79 14.53 -11.51
C VAL A 19 2.34 15.70 -10.68
N PHE A 20 1.61 16.12 -9.64
CA PHE A 20 2.03 17.23 -8.77
C PHE A 20 3.28 16.91 -7.94
N PHE A 21 3.34 15.71 -7.37
CA PHE A 21 4.46 15.29 -6.53
C PHE A 21 5.62 14.71 -7.34
N GLY A 22 5.36 14.27 -8.57
CA GLY A 22 6.30 13.50 -9.38
C GLY A 22 6.51 12.08 -8.84
N THR A 23 6.84 11.15 -9.73
CA THR A 23 7.06 9.74 -9.37
C THR A 23 8.35 9.51 -8.57
N GLY A 24 9.34 10.40 -8.68
CA GLY A 24 10.62 10.31 -7.96
C GLY A 24 10.46 10.47 -6.45
N LYS A 25 9.73 11.50 -6.00
CA LYS A 25 9.51 11.78 -4.57
C LYS A 25 8.60 10.72 -3.93
N LEU A 26 7.57 10.28 -4.67
CA LEU A 26 6.69 9.19 -4.24
C LEU A 26 7.41 7.84 -4.14
N ARG A 27 8.34 7.53 -5.05
CA ARG A 27 9.10 6.27 -4.99
C ARG A 27 10.09 6.26 -3.83
N ASN A 28 10.76 7.39 -3.57
CA ASN A 28 11.73 7.46 -2.46
C ASN A 28 11.00 7.35 -1.11
N ALA A 29 9.96 8.16 -0.89
CA ALA A 29 9.16 8.10 0.34
C ALA A 29 8.36 6.79 0.46
N GLY A 30 7.82 6.29 -0.65
CA GLY A 30 7.06 5.04 -0.69
C GLY A 30 7.93 3.80 -0.47
N GLY A 31 9.22 3.84 -0.83
CA GLY A 31 10.18 2.77 -0.53
C GLY A 31 10.37 2.55 0.96
N ASP A 32 10.58 3.64 1.72
CA ASP A 32 10.79 3.63 3.16
C ASP A 32 9.51 3.22 3.92
N LEU A 33 8.39 3.84 3.57
CA LEU A 33 7.06 3.47 4.10
C LEU A 33 6.71 2.01 3.77
N GLY A 34 6.99 1.57 2.55
CA GLY A 34 6.73 0.21 2.11
C GLY A 34 7.63 -0.82 2.79
N ALA A 35 8.86 -0.47 3.18
CA ALA A 35 9.72 -1.32 4.00
C ALA A 35 9.17 -1.50 5.41
N ALA A 36 8.81 -0.39 6.08
CA ALA A 36 8.22 -0.42 7.42
C ALA A 36 6.92 -1.23 7.47
N ILE A 37 6.02 -1.05 6.50
CA ILE A 37 4.77 -1.82 6.41
C ILE A 37 5.02 -3.31 6.14
N ARG A 38 6.04 -3.65 5.34
CA ARG A 38 6.42 -5.05 5.09
C ARG A 38 6.89 -5.74 6.36
N ASP A 39 7.73 -5.08 7.14
CA ASP A 39 8.24 -5.66 8.39
C ASP A 39 7.16 -5.71 9.48
N PHE A 40 6.27 -4.72 9.53
CA PHE A 40 5.05 -4.78 10.34
C PHE A 40 4.17 -5.99 9.99
N LYS A 41 3.91 -6.21 8.68
CA LYS A 41 3.14 -7.37 8.20
C LYS A 41 3.83 -8.69 8.52
N LYS A 42 5.16 -8.77 8.42
CA LYS A 42 5.92 -9.98 8.79
C LYS A 42 5.82 -10.27 10.29
N GLY A 43 5.96 -9.26 11.14
CA GLY A 43 5.80 -9.40 12.60
C GLY A 43 4.40 -9.86 12.99
N MET A 44 3.36 -9.32 12.33
CA MET A 44 1.99 -9.77 12.51
C MET A 44 1.74 -11.20 12.00
N LYS A 45 2.37 -11.61 10.89
CA LYS A 45 2.23 -12.96 10.31
C LYS A 45 3.07 -14.03 11.01
N GLY A 46 4.20 -13.65 11.61
CA GLY A 46 5.06 -14.56 12.37
C GLY A 46 4.39 -15.17 13.61
N TRP A 47 3.22 -14.66 14.00
CA TRP A 47 2.40 -15.23 15.08
C TRP A 47 1.33 -16.23 14.59
N TYR A 48 1.09 -16.32 13.28
CA TYR A 48 0.10 -17.22 12.67
C TYR A 48 0.72 -18.05 11.53
N ALA A 49 1.89 -18.62 11.78
CA ALA A 49 2.32 -19.84 11.12
C ALA A 49 2.23 -20.93 12.20
N PRO A 50 1.10 -21.64 12.34
CA PRO A 50 1.12 -22.90 13.05
C PRO A 50 2.15 -23.78 12.33
N ASP A 51 3.22 -24.03 13.06
CA ASP A 51 3.97 -25.26 13.10
C ASP A 51 3.02 -26.48 13.08
N SER A 52 2.55 -26.81 11.89
CA SER A 52 1.89 -28.05 11.53
C SER A 52 2.08 -28.18 10.01
N VAL A 53 2.74 -29.16 9.42
CA VAL A 53 3.02 -30.54 9.80
C VAL A 53 4.26 -30.93 9.00
N ASP A 54 5.37 -31.26 9.64
CA ASP A 54 6.42 -32.12 9.08
C ASP A 54 7.16 -32.79 10.25
N THR A 55 6.73 -34.03 10.52
CA THR A 55 7.31 -35.09 11.39
C THR A 55 7.41 -34.86 12.89
#